data_AF-A0A822EPZ7-F1
#
_entry.id   AF-A0A822EPZ7-F1
#
_cell.length_a   1.000
_cell.length_b   1.000
_cell.length_c   1.000
_cell.angle_alpha   90.00
_cell.angle_beta   90.00
_cell.angle_gamma   90.00
#
_symmetry.space_group_name_H-M   'P 1'
#
loop_
_entity.id
_entity.type
_entity.pdbx_description
1 polymer ?
#
loop_
_entity_poly.entity_id
_entity_poly.type
_entity_poly.pdbx_seq_one_letter_code
_entity_poly.pdbx_strand_id
1 'polypeptide(L)'
;MAAAASSTISKNSLKSVEWMWQSNPNPWSKSEPAEWRHYSDVENLIMERAYSNGEAKAVLDDYYIDFKKNRQISNIDNNKQRPVKREERKRE
;
A
#
# COMPACT_ATOMS: atom_id res chain seq x y z
N MET A 1 -22.08 1.35 24.23
CA MET A 1 -22.41 0.36 23.19
C MET A 1 -21.67 0.79 21.92
N ALA A 2 -20.64 0.04 21.51
CA ALA A 2 -19.77 0.41 20.39
C ALA A 2 -20.42 0.05 19.05
N ALA A 3 -20.57 1.03 18.16
CA ALA A 3 -21.07 0.82 16.80
C ALA A 3 -19.92 0.35 15.90
N ALA A 4 -19.99 -0.90 15.43
CA ALA A 4 -19.10 -1.43 14.42
C ALA A 4 -19.47 -0.82 13.06
N ALA A 5 -18.70 0.17 12.62
CA ALA A 5 -18.80 0.72 11.28
C ALA A 5 -18.36 -0.36 10.27
N SER A 6 -19.32 -1.09 9.72
CA SER A 6 -19.09 -1.95 8.56
C SER A 6 -18.97 -1.06 7.34
N SER A 7 -17.74 -0.63 7.05
CA SER A 7 -17.40 0.11 5.84
C SER A 7 -17.69 -0.77 4.62
N THR A 8 -18.87 -0.60 4.02
CA THR A 8 -19.19 -1.16 2.72
C THR A 8 -18.26 -0.52 1.70
N ILE A 9 -17.17 -1.20 1.36
CA ILE A 9 -16.30 -0.82 0.25
C ILE A 9 -17.16 -0.93 -1.01
N SER A 10 -17.70 0.20 -1.46
CA SER A 10 -18.41 0.30 -2.73
C SER A 10 -17.45 -0.19 -3.81
N LYS A 11 -17.85 -1.22 -4.58
CA LYS A 11 -17.04 -1.82 -5.66
C LYS A 11 -16.51 -0.81 -6.71
N ASN A 12 -17.01 0.43 -6.68
CA ASN A 12 -16.57 1.54 -7.50
C ASN A 12 -15.33 2.31 -6.94
N SER A 13 -15.06 2.29 -5.63
CA SER A 13 -13.89 2.99 -5.05
C SER A 13 -12.58 2.24 -5.29
N LEU A 14 -12.65 0.93 -5.54
CA LEU A 14 -11.49 0.09 -5.84
C LEU A 14 -10.89 0.38 -7.23
N LYS A 15 -11.66 0.96 -8.16
CA LYS A 15 -11.17 1.33 -9.49
C LYS A 15 -10.42 2.66 -9.51
N SER A 16 -10.54 3.44 -8.45
CA SER A 16 -9.94 4.77 -8.35
C SER A 16 -8.69 4.79 -7.49
N VAL A 17 -8.25 3.69 -6.87
CA VAL A 17 -7.11 3.70 -5.96
C VAL A 17 -6.09 2.66 -6.35
N GLU A 18 -4.86 3.12 -6.55
CA GLU A 18 -3.74 2.30 -6.98
C GLU A 18 -2.58 2.50 -6.02
N TRP A 19 -2.14 1.40 -5.43
CA TRP A 19 -0.98 1.38 -4.57
C TRP A 19 0.26 1.01 -5.39
N MET A 20 1.36 1.70 -5.09
CA MET A 20 2.63 1.53 -5.79
C MET A 20 3.78 1.47 -4.80
N TRP A 21 4.86 0.79 -5.17
CA TRP A 21 6.08 0.67 -4.39
C TRP A 21 7.31 1.00 -5.23
N GLN A 22 8.35 1.52 -4.58
CA GLN A 22 9.57 1.88 -5.28
C GLN A 22 10.48 0.66 -5.48
N SER A 23 10.68 0.30 -6.75
CA SER A 23 11.35 -0.93 -7.18
C SER A 23 12.85 -0.80 -7.38
N ASN A 24 13.41 0.40 -7.24
CA ASN A 24 14.84 0.66 -7.34
C ASN A 24 15.66 -0.27 -6.42
N PRO A 25 16.87 -0.68 -6.84
CA PRO A 25 17.81 -1.38 -5.97
C PRO A 25 18.13 -0.57 -4.70
N ASN A 26 18.27 0.75 -4.85
CA ASN A 26 18.42 1.69 -3.74
C ASN A 26 17.26 2.70 -3.69
N PRO A 27 16.18 2.41 -2.96
CA PRO A 27 15.00 3.27 -2.89
C PRO A 27 15.24 4.67 -2.30
N TRP A 28 16.38 4.91 -1.63
CA TRP A 28 16.70 6.20 -0.99
C TRP A 28 17.76 6.99 -1.74
N SER A 29 18.30 6.45 -2.84
CA SER A 29 19.23 7.18 -3.69
C SER A 29 18.52 8.38 -4.32
N LYS A 30 19.12 9.56 -4.21
CA LYS A 30 18.65 10.77 -4.90
C LYS A 30 19.19 10.87 -6.33
N SER A 31 20.12 9.99 -6.68
CA SER A 31 20.83 10.00 -7.96
C SER A 31 20.09 9.22 -9.05
N GLU A 32 19.15 8.35 -8.66
CA GLU A 32 18.39 7.51 -9.59
C GLU A 32 16.92 7.95 -9.65
N PRO A 33 16.28 7.92 -10.83
CA PRO A 33 14.85 8.20 -10.93
C PRO A 33 14.06 7.14 -10.16
N ALA A 34 13.05 7.56 -9.41
CA ALA A 34 12.20 6.64 -8.66
C ALA A 34 11.31 5.82 -9.60
N GLU A 35 11.59 4.52 -9.70
CA GLU A 35 10.81 3.55 -10.47
C GLU A 35 9.72 2.97 -9.58
N TRP A 36 8.49 3.44 -9.80
CA TRP A 36 7.31 2.96 -9.10
C TRP A 36 6.67 1.80 -9.84
N ARG A 37 6.44 0.70 -9.15
CA ARG A 37 5.70 -0.46 -9.65
C ARG A 37 4.39 -0.60 -8.90
N HIS A 38 3.38 -1.08 -9.61
CA HIS A 38 2.08 -1.36 -9.04
C HIS A 38 2.11 -2.66 -8.23
N TYR A 39 1.34 -2.70 -7.16
CA TYR A 39 0.98 -3.97 -6.54
C TYR A 39 0.02 -4.74 -7.43
N SER A 40 -0.04 -6.06 -7.25
CA SER A 40 -1.07 -6.86 -7.91
C SER A 40 -2.47 -6.45 -7.45
N ASP A 41 -3.49 -6.73 -8.25
CA ASP A 41 -4.88 -6.38 -7.90
C ASP A 41 -5.31 -6.94 -6.54
N VAL A 42 -4.83 -8.15 -6.20
CA VAL A 42 -5.11 -8.81 -4.92
C VAL A 42 -4.44 -8.08 -3.76
N GLU A 43 -3.15 -7.76 -3.87
CA GLU A 43 -2.42 -7.01 -2.84
C GLU A 43 -3.01 -5.61 -2.67
N ASN A 44 -3.37 -4.95 -3.77
CA ASN A 44 -4.03 -3.65 -3.78
C ASN A 44 -5.37 -3.69 -3.02
N LEU A 45 -6.17 -4.75 -3.23
CA LEU A 45 -7.42 -4.98 -2.49
C LEU A 45 -7.19 -5.17 -0.99
N ILE A 46 -6.18 -5.95 -0.61
CA ILE A 46 -5.84 -6.20 0.80
C ILE A 46 -5.42 -4.89 1.47
N MET A 47 -4.54 -4.14 0.81
CA MET A 47 -4.03 -2.87 1.32
C MET A 47 -5.13 -1.82 1.43
N GLU A 48 -5.96 -1.66 0.41
CA GLU A 48 -7.05 -0.68 0.44
C GLU A 48 -8.10 -1.04 1.48
N ARG A 49 -8.38 -2.34 1.69
CA ARG A 49 -9.28 -2.80 2.74
C ARG A 49 -8.72 -2.47 4.13
N ALA A 50 -7.45 -2.79 4.39
CA ALA A 50 -6.80 -2.52 5.65
C ALA A 50 -6.75 -1.00 5.94
N TYR A 51 -6.40 -0.20 4.93
CA TYR A 51 -6.39 1.25 5.01
C TYR A 51 -7.78 1.83 5.29
N SER A 52 -8.81 1.36 4.57
CA SER A 52 -10.21 1.79 4.76
C SER A 52 -10.78 1.40 6.13
N ASN A 53 -10.26 0.33 6.73
CA ASN A 53 -10.62 -0.11 8.08
C ASN A 53 -9.86 0.65 9.17
N GLY A 54 -8.95 1.56 8.82
CA GLY A 54 -8.13 2.30 9.77
C GLY A 54 -7.04 1.43 10.43
N GLU A 55 -6.64 0.33 9.80
CA GLU A 55 -5.54 -0.49 10.32
C GLU A 55 -4.21 0.27 10.19
N ALA A 56 -3.28 0.02 11.11
CA ALA A 56 -1.96 0.65 11.07
C ALA A 56 -1.03 0.04 10.01
N LYS A 57 -1.30 -1.21 9.61
CA LYS A 57 -0.50 -1.98 8.66
C LYS A 57 -1.36 -2.98 7.90
N ALA A 58 -0.97 -3.29 6.67
CA ALA A 58 -1.48 -4.44 5.92
C ALA A 58 -0.43 -5.55 5.89
N VAL A 59 -0.82 -6.77 6.22
CA VAL A 59 0.06 -7.94 6.15
C VAL A 59 -0.13 -8.61 4.79
N LEU A 60 0.96 -8.76 4.04
CA LEU A 60 1.04 -9.54 2.81
C LEU A 60 1.96 -10.74 3.06
N ASP A 61 2.15 -11.60 2.07
CA ASP A 61 2.83 -12.89 2.23
C ASP A 61 4.32 -12.70 2.60
N ASP A 62 5.09 -12.02 1.74
CA ASP A 62 6.53 -11.81 1.92
C ASP A 62 6.90 -10.53 2.70
N TYR A 63 5.95 -9.62 2.87
CA TYR A 63 6.16 -8.30 3.43
C TYR A 63 4.89 -7.74 4.07
N TYR A 64 5.03 -6.68 4.84
CA TYR A 64 3.90 -5.91 5.34
C TYR A 64 4.06 -4.44 4.99
N ILE A 65 2.94 -3.77 4.81
CA ILE A 65 2.88 -2.34 4.54
C ILE A 65 2.54 -1.63 5.83
N ASP A 66 3.44 -0.77 6.29
CA ASP A 66 3.17 0.17 7.37
C ASP A 66 2.59 1.45 6.78
N PHE A 67 1.31 1.71 7.03
CA PHE A 67 0.62 2.89 6.49
C PHE A 67 1.01 4.17 7.22
N LYS A 68 1.46 4.09 8.48
CA LYS A 68 1.93 5.28 9.22
C LYS A 68 3.21 5.85 8.62
N LYS A 69 4.10 4.96 8.17
CA LYS A 69 5.38 5.35 7.55
C LYS A 69 5.33 5.35 6.03
N ASN A 70 4.25 4.84 5.44
CA ASN A 70 4.11 4.58 4.00
C ASN A 70 5.30 3.76 3.46
N ARG A 71 5.57 2.63 4.13
CA ARG A 71 6.69 1.75 3.79
C ARG A 71 6.28 0.29 3.76
N GLN A 72 6.71 -0.39 2.74
CA GLN A 72 6.81 -1.83 2.68
C GLN A 72 8.03 -2.28 3.49
N ILE A 73 7.88 -3.31 4.31
CA ILE A 73 8.94 -3.89 5.12
C ILE A 73 8.87 -5.40 4.91
N SER A 74 9.98 -6.02 4.51
CA SER A 74 10.01 -7.47 4.33
C SER A 74 9.86 -8.20 5.68
N ASN A 75 9.08 -9.29 5.69
CA ASN A 75 8.92 -10.14 6.87
C ASN A 75 10.22 -10.88 7.22
N ILE A 76 11.10 -11.09 6.24
CA ILE A 76 12.36 -11.82 6.38
C ILE A 76 13.48 -10.89 6.85
N ASP A 77 13.55 -9.68 6.27
CA ASP A 77 14.63 -8.73 6.53
C ASP A 77 14.08 -7.32 6.75
N ASN A 78 14.10 -6.88 8.01
CA ASN A 78 13.58 -5.58 8.42
C ASN A 78 14.38 -4.38 7.87
N ASN A 79 15.59 -4.61 7.35
CA ASN A 79 16.38 -3.56 6.69
C ASN A 79 15.95 -3.37 5.24
N LYS A 80 15.33 -4.38 4.62
CA LYS A 80 14.71 -4.27 3.30
C LYS A 80 13.37 -3.56 3.40
N GLN A 81 13.44 -2.24 3.41
CA GLN A 81 12.28 -1.38 3.36
C GLN A 81 12.13 -0.81 1.95
N ARG A 82 10.91 -0.49 1.54
CA ARG A 82 10.66 0.23 0.29
C ARG A 82 9.57 1.25 0.54
N PRO A 83 9.72 2.49 0.06
CA PRO A 83 8.65 3.47 0.15
C PRO A 83 7.47 3.04 -0.73
N VAL A 84 6.29 3.37 -0.25
CA VAL A 84 5.00 3.02 -0.84
C VAL A 84 4.20 4.30 -0.99
N LYS A 85 3.39 4.38 -2.04
CA LYS A 85 2.42 5.47 -2.21
C LYS A 85 1.06 4.91 -2.60
N ARG A 86 0.03 5.62 -2.17
CA ARG A 86 -1.36 5.45 -2.59
C ARG A 86 -1.69 6.59 -3.54
N GLU A 87 -2.19 6.27 -4.72
CA GLU A 87 -2.58 7.27 -5.71
C GLU A 87 -4.04 7.07 -6.10
N GLU A 88 -4.79 8.17 -6.16
CA GLU A 88 -6.17 8.13 -6.62
C GLU A 88 -6.20 8.42 -8.13
N ARG A 89 -6.54 7.42 -8.94
CA ARG A 89 -6.81 7.65 -10.37
C ARG A 89 -8.07 8.48 -10.50
N LYS A 90 -7.90 9.75 -10.87
CA LYS A 90 -8.99 10.57 -11.39
C LYS A 90 -9.31 10.07 -12.79
N ARG A 91 -10.55 9.61 -12.98
CA ARG A 91 -11.08 9.36 -14.32
C ARG A 91 -11.37 10.73 -14.93
N GLU A 92 -10.56 11.17 -15.89
CA GLU A 92 -10.91 12.27 -16.80
C GLU A 92 -11.99 11.82 -17.80
#